data_AF-A0A3D4BBR6-F1
#
_entry.id   AF-A0A3D4BBR6-F1
#
_cell.length_a   1.000
_cell.length_b   1.000
_cell.length_c   1.000
_cell.angle_alpha   90.00
_cell.angle_beta   90.00
_cell.angle_gamma   90.00
#
_symmetry.space_group_name_H-M   'P 1'
#
loop_
_entity.id
_entity.type
_entity.pdbx_description
1 polymer ?
#
loop_
_entity_poly.entity_id
_entity_poly.type
_entity_poly.pdbx_seq_one_letter_code
_entity_poly.pdbx_strand_id
1 'polypeptide(L)'
;MARPSKGLSTRAVHGGESRQKPFHAVTNPVVQTATYVFRDSQERIDYESAPEDREEYGRYGNPTMAVAERKIAELEGGEEAALFSSGMNAFTSVL
;
A
#
# COMPACT_ATOMS: atom_id res chain seq x y z
N MET A 1 11.76 6.54 26.73
CA MET A 1 10.80 5.47 27.10
C MET A 1 9.91 5.23 25.90
N ALA A 2 9.90 4.02 25.33
CA ALA A 2 9.08 3.72 24.15
C ALA A 2 7.60 3.85 24.50
N ARG A 3 6.80 4.49 23.63
CA ARG A 3 5.37 4.68 23.87
C ARG A 3 4.69 3.29 23.84
N PRO A 4 3.82 2.95 24.80
CA PRO A 4 3.15 1.65 24.78
C PRO A 4 2.39 1.47 23.46
N SER A 5 2.47 0.26 22.90
CA SER A 5 1.75 -0.08 21.68
C SER A 5 0.25 0.10 21.90
N LYS A 6 -0.45 0.62 20.90
CA LYS A 6 -1.91 0.78 20.97
C LYS A 6 -2.55 -0.62 21.03
N GLY A 7 -3.71 -0.72 21.69
CA GLY A 7 -4.48 -1.96 21.72
C GLY A 7 -4.88 -2.46 20.33
N LEU A 8 -5.14 -3.76 20.22
CA LEU A 8 -5.45 -4.43 18.94
C LEU A 8 -6.62 -3.76 18.19
N SER A 9 -7.70 -3.43 18.89
CA SER A 9 -8.87 -2.77 18.29
C SER A 9 -8.50 -1.41 17.66
N THR A 10 -7.62 -0.64 18.29
CA THR A 10 -7.16 0.64 17.73
C THR A 10 -6.25 0.44 16.53
N ARG A 11 -5.40 -0.59 16.55
CA ARG A 11 -4.53 -0.94 15.41
C ARG A 11 -5.33 -1.48 14.23
N ALA A 12 -6.39 -2.25 14.45
CA ALA A 12 -7.28 -2.70 13.38
C ALA A 12 -7.91 -1.50 12.64
N VAL A 13 -8.36 -0.48 13.38
CA VAL A 13 -8.98 0.71 12.78
C VAL A 13 -7.93 1.66 12.17
N HIS A 14 -6.78 1.87 12.80
CA HIS A 14 -5.87 2.98 12.44
C HIS A 14 -4.42 2.58 12.12
N GLY A 15 -4.03 1.34 12.39
CA GLY A 15 -2.68 0.83 12.12
C GLY A 15 -2.38 0.79 10.63
N GLY A 16 -1.13 1.05 10.26
CA GLY A 16 -0.64 1.06 8.86
C GLY A 16 -1.14 2.21 7.98
N GLU A 17 -2.00 3.09 8.50
CA GLU A 17 -2.60 4.21 7.76
C GLU A 17 -1.98 5.56 8.12
N SER A 18 -1.84 6.43 7.12
CA SER A 18 -1.56 7.83 7.37
C SER A 18 -2.74 8.48 8.10
N ARG A 19 -2.43 9.34 9.09
CA ARG A 19 -3.45 10.12 9.79
C ARG A 19 -4.12 11.14 8.86
N GLN A 20 -3.33 11.75 7.98
CA GLN A 20 -3.83 12.65 6.95
C GLN A 20 -3.96 11.88 5.64
N LYS A 21 -5.18 11.81 5.13
CA LYS A 21 -5.50 11.11 3.89
C LYS A 21 -5.73 12.11 2.76
N PRO A 22 -5.66 11.67 1.49
CA PRO A 22 -5.95 12.54 0.36
C PRO A 22 -7.30 13.25 0.51
N PHE A 23 -7.39 14.48 -0.02
CA PHE A 23 -8.62 15.28 -0.04
C PHE A 23 -9.23 15.57 1.34
N HIS A 24 -8.42 15.50 2.41
CA HIS A 24 -8.88 15.63 3.81
C HIS A 24 -9.96 14.60 4.18
N ALA A 25 -10.01 13.47 3.48
CA ALA A 25 -10.98 12.42 3.74
C ALA A 25 -10.72 11.73 5.08
N VAL A 26 -11.79 11.24 5.72
CA VAL A 26 -11.68 10.40 6.92
C VAL A 26 -11.22 8.99 6.57
N THR A 27 -11.64 8.47 5.41
CA THR A 27 -11.32 7.15 4.88
C THR A 27 -10.33 7.24 3.72
N ASN A 28 -9.58 6.17 3.46
CA ASN A 28 -8.71 6.13 2.28
C ASN A 28 -9.58 6.05 1.02
N PRO A 29 -9.32 6.87 -0.02
CA PRO A 29 -10.04 6.77 -1.27
C PRO A 29 -9.73 5.45 -1.97
N VAL A 30 -10.69 4.95 -2.75
CA VAL A 30 -10.48 3.76 -3.59
C VAL A 30 -9.88 4.21 -4.92
N VAL A 31 -8.66 3.75 -5.19
CA VAL A 31 -7.95 3.99 -6.45
C VAL A 31 -8.24 2.83 -7.40
N GLN A 32 -9.37 2.90 -8.09
CA GLN A 32 -9.84 1.85 -9.01
C GLN A 32 -9.31 2.10 -10.44
N THR A 33 -8.00 1.95 -10.62
CA THR A 33 -7.35 2.04 -11.93
C THR A 33 -6.32 0.93 -12.12
N ALA A 34 -6.10 0.54 -13.37
CA ALA A 34 -5.02 -0.37 -13.74
C ALA A 34 -3.72 0.38 -14.06
N THR A 35 -3.77 1.61 -14.57
CA THR A 35 -2.60 2.37 -15.03
C THR A 35 -2.58 3.76 -14.42
N TYR A 36 -1.37 4.34 -14.32
CA TYR A 36 -1.14 5.70 -13.81
C TYR A 36 -0.48 6.56 -14.88
N VAL A 37 -0.87 7.84 -14.90
CA VAL A 37 -0.40 8.79 -15.90
C VAL A 37 1.02 9.28 -15.59
N PHE A 38 1.84 9.42 -16.62
CA PHE A 38 3.07 10.21 -16.57
C PHE A 38 2.77 11.58 -17.20
N ARG A 39 3.33 12.64 -16.63
CA ARG A 39 3.24 14.03 -17.10
C ARG A 39 3.72 14.14 -18.55
N ASP A 40 4.82 13.46 -18.88
CA ASP A 40 5.45 13.47 -20.19
C ASP A 40 6.29 12.20 -20.43
N SER A 41 6.81 12.03 -21.64
CA SER A 41 7.66 10.88 -21.99
C SER A 41 9.00 10.88 -21.25
N GLN A 42 9.51 12.04 -20.84
CA GLN A 42 10.78 12.12 -20.12
C GLN A 42 10.62 11.54 -18.71
N GLU A 43 9.54 11.86 -18.00
CA GLU A 43 9.24 11.27 -16.69
C GLU A 43 9.14 9.73 -16.75
N ARG A 44 8.61 9.18 -17.85
CA ARG A 44 8.56 7.71 -18.03
C ARG A 44 9.95 7.09 -18.17
N ILE A 45 10.84 7.74 -18.92
CA ILE A 45 12.22 7.31 -19.12
C ILE A 45 12.99 7.41 -17.80
N ASP A 46 12.79 8.50 -17.07
CA ASP A 46 13.44 8.75 -15.78
C ASP A 46 13.01 7.68 -14.77
N TYR A 47 11.71 7.38 -14.67
CA TYR A 47 11.17 6.33 -13.81
C TYR A 47 11.74 4.93 -14.12
N GLU A 48 11.99 4.61 -15.39
CA GLU A 48 12.60 3.33 -15.76
C GLU A 48 14.06 3.23 -15.30
N SER A 49 14.79 4.35 -15.31
CA SER A 49 16.18 4.41 -14.84
C SER A 49 16.33 4.52 -13.31
N ALA A 50 15.37 5.17 -12.66
CA ALA A 50 15.35 5.44 -11.23
C ALA A 50 13.88 5.51 -10.76
N PRO A 51 13.29 4.37 -10.37
CA PRO A 51 11.90 4.33 -9.94
C PRO A 51 11.67 5.28 -8.75
N GLU A 52 10.69 6.17 -8.89
CA GLU A 52 10.19 7.00 -7.79
C GLU A 52 9.21 6.20 -6.92
N ASP A 53 8.95 6.68 -5.70
CA ASP A 53 7.93 6.11 -4.79
C ASP A 53 6.52 6.49 -5.27
N ARG A 54 6.12 5.89 -6.40
CA ARG A 54 4.83 6.02 -7.06
C ARG A 54 4.48 4.74 -7.81
N GLU A 55 3.20 4.65 -8.17
CA GLU A 55 2.66 3.50 -8.90
C GLU A 55 2.69 3.74 -10.42
N GLU A 56 2.98 2.69 -11.19
CA GLU A 56 2.86 2.68 -12.66
C GLU A 56 1.76 1.74 -13.17
N TYR A 57 1.55 0.62 -12.48
CA TYR A 57 0.63 -0.43 -12.92
C TYR A 57 0.03 -1.22 -11.75
N GLY A 58 -1.30 -1.23 -11.69
CA GLY A 58 -2.14 -1.83 -10.65
C GLY A 58 -1.91 -3.31 -10.35
N ARG A 59 -1.22 -4.04 -11.25
CA ARG A 59 -0.88 -5.45 -11.05
C ARG A 59 0.19 -5.63 -9.98
N TYR A 60 1.17 -4.73 -9.92
CA TYR A 60 2.32 -4.84 -9.02
C TYR A 60 2.26 -3.84 -7.86
N GLY A 61 1.43 -2.80 -7.99
CA GLY A 61 1.19 -1.87 -6.91
C GLY A 61 -0.03 -0.98 -7.16
N ASN A 62 -0.75 -0.68 -6.08
CA ASN A 62 -1.94 0.17 -6.09
C ASN A 62 -2.09 0.82 -4.72
N PRO A 63 -2.41 2.13 -4.62
CA PRO A 63 -2.46 2.83 -3.33
C PRO A 63 -3.49 2.25 -2.35
N THR A 64 -4.58 1.69 -2.87
CA THR A 64 -5.60 1.01 -2.05
C THR A 64 -5.05 -0.27 -1.44
N MET A 65 -4.30 -1.04 -2.23
CA MET A 65 -3.69 -2.30 -1.79
C MET A 65 -2.55 -2.05 -0.80
N ALA A 66 -1.70 -1.05 -1.07
CA ALA A 66 -0.61 -0.64 -0.18
C ALA A 66 -1.10 -0.26 1.23
N VAL A 67 -2.30 0.33 1.35
CA VAL A 67 -2.92 0.59 2.65
C VAL A 67 -3.29 -0.71 3.39
N ALA A 68 -3.86 -1.69 2.68
CA ALA A 68 -4.21 -2.98 3.27
C ALA A 68 -2.96 -3.76 3.69
N GLU A 69 -1.95 -3.79 2.84
CA GLU A 69 -0.65 -4.43 3.09
C GLU A 69 0.02 -3.87 4.34
N ARG A 70 0.20 -2.55 4.43
CA ARG A 70 0.77 -1.92 5.63
C ARG A 70 -0.04 -2.21 6.90
N LYS A 71 -1.36 -2.28 6.79
CA LYS A 71 -2.22 -2.60 7.94
C LYS A 71 -2.04 -4.06 8.38
N ILE A 72 -1.96 -5.00 7.44
CA ILE A 72 -1.72 -6.41 7.75
C ILE A 72 -0.33 -6.59 8.37
N ALA A 73 0.71 -6.01 7.78
CA ALA A 73 2.06 -6.02 8.32
C ALA A 73 2.11 -5.45 9.75
N GLU A 74 1.51 -4.27 9.95
CA GLU A 74 1.38 -3.66 11.27
C GLU A 74 0.68 -4.60 12.25
N LEU A 75 -0.43 -5.25 11.88
CA LEU A 75 -1.21 -6.14 12.76
C LEU A 75 -0.46 -7.41 13.17
N GLU A 76 0.21 -8.06 12.21
CA GLU A 76 0.99 -9.28 12.42
C GLU A 76 2.36 -9.01 13.05
N GLY A 77 2.81 -7.74 13.07
CA GLY A 77 4.15 -7.38 13.53
C GLY A 77 5.26 -7.76 12.54
N GLY A 78 4.91 -7.91 11.26
CA GLY A 78 5.85 -8.10 10.15
C GLY A 78 6.40 -6.77 9.65
N GLU A 79 7.50 -6.82 8.91
CA GLU A 79 8.11 -5.64 8.27
C GLU A 79 7.25 -5.16 7.09
N GLU A 80 6.78 -6.09 6.26
CA GLU A 80 5.95 -5.84 5.08
C GLU A 80 4.92 -6.96 4.89
N ALA A 81 3.94 -6.74 4.02
CA ALA A 81 2.97 -7.74 3.57
C ALA A 81 2.65 -7.52 2.09
N ALA A 82 2.25 -8.59 1.39
CA ALA A 82 1.81 -8.53 0.01
C ALA A 82 0.37 -9.06 -0.09
N LEU A 83 -0.48 -8.35 -0.84
CA LEU A 83 -1.88 -8.72 -1.03
C LEU A 83 -2.07 -9.49 -2.33
N PHE A 84 -2.77 -10.62 -2.26
CA PHE A 84 -3.04 -11.49 -3.41
C PHE A 84 -4.55 -11.63 -3.66
N SER A 85 -4.89 -12.06 -4.87
CA SER A 85 -6.29 -12.28 -5.28
C SER A 85 -6.98 -13.42 -4.52
N SER A 86 -6.21 -14.36 -3.97
CA SER A 86 -6.72 -15.46 -3.14
C SER A 86 -5.62 -16.03 -2.24
N GLY A 87 -6.03 -16.82 -1.24
CA GLY A 87 -5.08 -17.54 -0.38
C GLY A 87 -4.24 -18.57 -1.14
N MET A 88 -4.81 -19.25 -2.15
CA MET A 88 -4.03 -20.15 -3.00
C MET A 88 -3.01 -19.39 -3.84
N ASN A 89 -3.35 -18.20 -4.34
CA ASN A 89 -2.41 -17.37 -5.09
C ASN A 89 -1.23 -16.95 -4.19
N ALA A 90 -1.51 -16.49 -2.96
CA ALA A 90 -0.48 -16.19 -1.97
C ALA A 90 0.47 -17.39 -1.75
N PHE A 91 -0.09 -18.59 -1.60
CA PHE A 91 0.70 -19.81 -1.42
C PHE A 91 1.57 -20.13 -2.66
N THR A 92 0.98 -20.11 -3.86
CA THR A 92 1.69 -20.45 -5.10
C THR A 92 2.69 -19.39 -5.57
N SER A 93 2.56 -18.14 -5.10
CA SER A 93 3.51 -17.08 -5.43
C SER A 93 4.74 -17.07 -4.52
N VAL A 94 4.62 -17.62 -3.31
CA VAL A 94 5.70 -17.66 -2.31
C VAL A 94 6.58 -18.90 -2.45
N LEU A 95 6.01 -20.04 -2.87
CA LEU A 95 6.69 -21.33 -3.03
C LEU A 95 7.12 -21.60 -4.47
#